data_AF-A0A518I5A7-F1
#
_entry.id   AF-A0A518I5A7-F1
#
_cell.length_a   1.000
_cell.length_b   1.000
_cell.length_c   1.000
_cell.angle_alpha   90.00
_cell.angle_beta   90.00
_cell.angle_gamma   90.00
#
_symmetry.space_group_name_H-M   'P 1'
#
loop_
_entity.id
_entity.type
_entity.pdbx_description
1 polymer ?
#
loop_
_entity_poly.entity_id
_entity_poly.type
_entity_poly.pdbx_seq_one_letter_code
_entity_poly.pdbx_strand_id
1 'polypeptide(L)'
;MSFDAYHKWLGIPPEKQPPHYYQLLGISVNERDPEVIETAAQRQRSILEENLHGPHRQAASQLIFEIEEAELTLLSPELREEYDRQIRLVLKKQKRKQSGHNLDPDSNRPAGEGSGLLYRFVGIMSVILAGFLIMAYFEYQKPRTEEEKKKLRAQPINVEKKLSAPAKPVVTEKSKPPAPIAKTEAEAIAWIFSQGGKVTFNGGGKGNRTRSRLTAGAL
;
A
#
# COMPACT_ATOMS: atom_id res chain seq x y z
N MET A 1 -27.21 20.20 -3.18
CA MET A 1 -26.73 19.12 -4.06
C MET A 1 -26.35 19.76 -5.38
N SER A 2 -25.10 19.62 -5.84
CA SER A 2 -24.67 20.20 -7.12
C SER A 2 -25.26 19.39 -8.27
N PHE A 3 -25.75 20.06 -9.33
CA PHE A 3 -26.20 19.39 -10.55
C PHE A 3 -24.97 19.02 -11.38
N ASP A 4 -24.75 17.72 -11.58
CA ASP A 4 -23.68 17.20 -12.44
C ASP A 4 -24.25 16.87 -13.83
N ALA A 5 -24.02 17.77 -14.78
CA ALA A 5 -24.52 17.67 -16.15
C ALA A 5 -23.94 16.44 -16.88
N TYR A 6 -22.66 16.14 -16.67
CA TYR A 6 -21.99 14.99 -17.29
C TYR A 6 -22.61 13.67 -16.82
N HIS A 7 -22.88 13.54 -15.52
CA HIS A 7 -23.49 12.32 -14.99
C HIS A 7 -24.96 12.20 -15.38
N LYS A 8 -25.72 13.31 -15.38
CA LYS A 8 -27.16 13.29 -15.65
C LYS A 8 -27.52 13.06 -17.12
N TRP A 9 -26.76 13.63 -18.05
CA TRP A 9 -27.07 13.55 -19.48
C TRP A 9 -26.20 12.55 -20.23
N LEU A 10 -24.90 12.49 -19.92
CA LEU A 10 -23.94 11.63 -20.61
C LEU A 10 -23.63 10.33 -19.85
N GLY A 11 -24.15 10.17 -18.63
CA GLY A 11 -23.91 8.98 -17.80
C GLY A 11 -22.46 8.83 -17.30
N ILE A 12 -21.68 9.90 -17.34
CA ILE A 12 -20.25 9.88 -16.96
C ILE A 12 -20.15 10.11 -15.45
N PRO A 13 -19.71 9.12 -14.65
CA PRO A 13 -19.63 9.26 -13.20
C PRO A 13 -18.55 10.28 -12.80
N PRO A 14 -18.73 10.99 -11.66
CA PRO A 14 -17.80 12.03 -11.20
C PRO A 14 -16.39 11.49 -10.95
N GLU A 15 -16.25 10.20 -10.63
CA GLU A 15 -14.95 9.53 -10.44
C GLU A 15 -14.10 9.46 -11.72
N LYS A 16 -14.74 9.57 -12.88
CA LYS A 16 -14.09 9.51 -14.20
C LYS A 16 -13.91 10.89 -14.85
N GLN A 17 -14.22 11.96 -14.13
CA GLN A 17 -14.05 13.33 -14.62
C GLN A 17 -12.60 13.82 -14.39
N PRO A 18 -12.02 14.59 -15.32
CA PRO A 18 -12.61 15.08 -16.57
C PRO A 18 -12.69 13.98 -17.66
N PRO A 19 -13.76 13.93 -18.46
CA PRO A 19 -13.91 12.96 -19.54
C PRO A 19 -12.95 13.25 -20.70
N HIS A 20 -12.54 12.20 -21.41
CA HIS A 20 -11.84 12.33 -22.69
C HIS A 20 -12.84 12.37 -23.86
N TYR A 21 -12.43 12.83 -25.04
CA TYR A 21 -13.29 13.05 -26.21
C TYR A 21 -14.05 11.78 -26.62
N TYR A 22 -13.37 10.63 -26.66
CA TYR A 22 -14.06 9.35 -26.91
C TYR A 22 -15.16 9.02 -25.88
N GLN A 23 -14.98 9.38 -24.62
CA GLN A 23 -15.95 9.13 -23.55
C GLN A 23 -17.09 10.16 -23.57
N LEU A 24 -16.79 11.39 -23.98
CA LEU A 24 -17.80 12.42 -24.22
C LEU A 24 -18.75 12.02 -25.36
N LEU A 25 -18.20 11.46 -26.45
CA LEU A 25 -18.99 10.93 -27.57
C LEU A 25 -19.66 9.57 -27.26
N GLY A 26 -19.14 8.84 -26.27
CA GLY A 26 -19.64 7.51 -25.91
C GLY A 26 -19.19 6.40 -26.87
N ILE A 27 -18.02 6.56 -27.49
CA ILE A 27 -17.43 5.61 -28.45
C ILE A 27 -16.15 4.96 -27.90
N SER A 28 -15.70 3.91 -28.58
CA SER A 28 -14.44 3.25 -28.25
C SER A 28 -13.24 4.14 -28.60
N VAL A 29 -12.18 4.09 -27.79
CA VAL A 29 -10.89 4.78 -28.05
C VAL A 29 -10.20 4.23 -29.32
N ASN A 30 -10.55 3.01 -29.73
CA ASN A 30 -10.03 2.40 -30.95
C ASN A 30 -10.88 2.70 -32.19
N GLU A 31 -11.99 3.44 -32.02
CA GLU A 31 -12.85 3.80 -33.14
C GLU A 31 -12.13 4.77 -34.08
N ARG A 32 -12.18 4.47 -35.38
CA ARG A 32 -11.49 5.23 -36.43
C ARG A 32 -12.41 5.65 -37.56
N ASP A 33 -13.59 5.05 -37.64
CA ASP A 33 -14.58 5.33 -38.67
C ASP A 33 -15.17 6.74 -38.47
N PRO A 34 -15.01 7.65 -39.45
CA PRO A 34 -15.56 9.01 -39.35
C PRO A 34 -17.09 9.03 -39.25
N GLU A 35 -17.81 8.13 -39.92
CA GLU A 35 -19.28 8.10 -39.87
C GLU A 35 -19.79 7.75 -38.47
N VAL A 36 -19.08 6.85 -37.77
CA VAL A 36 -19.40 6.47 -36.39
C VAL A 36 -19.17 7.66 -35.45
N ILE A 37 -18.09 8.41 -35.65
CA ILE A 37 -17.74 9.59 -34.83
C ILE A 37 -18.80 10.68 -35.01
N GLU A 38 -19.14 11.02 -36.25
CA GLU A 38 -20.14 12.05 -36.58
C GLU A 38 -21.53 11.66 -36.04
N THR A 39 -21.95 10.41 -36.26
CA THR A 39 -23.23 9.90 -35.76
C THR A 39 -23.29 9.95 -34.23
N ALA A 40 -22.19 9.60 -33.55
CA ALA A 40 -22.11 9.66 -32.10
C ALA A 40 -22.18 11.11 -31.59
N ALA A 41 -21.44 12.04 -32.21
CA ALA A 41 -21.48 13.46 -31.87
C ALA A 41 -22.89 14.03 -32.04
N GLN A 42 -23.55 13.72 -33.15
CA GLN A 42 -24.90 14.18 -33.42
C GLN A 42 -25.91 13.64 -32.40
N ARG A 43 -25.78 12.37 -31.99
CA ARG A 43 -26.61 11.79 -30.94
C ARG A 43 -26.45 12.54 -29.61
N GLN A 44 -25.22 12.83 -29.21
CA GLN A 44 -24.96 13.54 -27.95
C GLN A 44 -25.48 14.99 -28.00
N ARG A 45 -25.28 15.70 -29.12
CA ARG A 45 -25.84 17.05 -29.33
C ARG A 45 -27.35 17.05 -29.19
N SER A 46 -28.05 16.12 -29.84
CA SER A 46 -29.51 16.04 -29.80
C SER A 46 -30.05 15.86 -28.37
N ILE A 47 -29.38 15.05 -27.53
CA ILE A 47 -29.75 14.88 -26.11
C ILE A 47 -29.61 16.21 -25.33
N LEU A 48 -28.59 17.00 -25.66
CA LEU A 48 -28.32 18.26 -24.97
C LEU A 48 -29.18 19.42 -25.49
N GLU A 49 -29.57 19.39 -26.76
CA GLU A 49 -30.48 20.38 -27.37
C GLU A 49 -31.83 20.44 -26.65
N GLU A 50 -32.36 19.29 -26.21
CA GLU A 50 -33.56 19.22 -25.38
C GLU A 50 -33.45 20.04 -24.08
N ASN A 51 -32.22 20.25 -23.60
CA ASN A 51 -31.93 20.94 -22.35
C ASN A 51 -31.51 22.41 -22.54
N LEU A 52 -31.42 22.92 -23.78
CA LEU A 52 -31.03 24.30 -24.09
C LEU A 52 -32.07 25.35 -23.68
N HIS A 53 -33.33 24.98 -23.53
CA HIS A 53 -34.41 25.88 -23.11
C HIS A 53 -34.68 25.83 -21.60
N GLY A 54 -33.95 25.00 -20.85
CA GLY A 54 -34.18 24.74 -19.43
C GLY A 54 -33.31 25.55 -18.45
N PRO A 55 -33.45 25.28 -17.14
CA PRO A 55 -32.65 25.90 -16.08
C PRO A 55 -31.13 25.67 -16.22
N HIS A 56 -30.76 24.56 -16.87
CA HIS A 56 -29.37 24.16 -17.07
C HIS A 56 -28.83 24.49 -18.46
N ARG A 57 -29.45 25.45 -19.18
CA ARG A 57 -29.06 25.83 -20.55
C ARG A 57 -27.57 26.13 -20.72
N GLN A 58 -26.96 26.78 -19.73
CA GLN A 58 -25.54 27.15 -19.79
C GLN A 58 -24.65 25.92 -19.76
N ALA A 59 -24.99 24.92 -18.94
CA ALA A 59 -24.27 23.65 -18.91
C ALA A 59 -24.47 22.87 -20.21
N ALA A 60 -25.70 22.88 -20.76
CA ALA A 60 -25.97 22.24 -22.05
C ALA A 60 -25.16 22.87 -23.19
N SER A 61 -25.11 24.20 -23.28
CA SER A 61 -24.32 24.89 -24.32
C SER A 61 -22.81 24.63 -24.18
N GLN A 62 -22.30 24.52 -22.95
CA GLN A 62 -20.89 24.19 -22.71
C GLN A 62 -20.58 22.77 -23.19
N LEU A 63 -21.42 21.81 -22.85
CA LEU A 63 -21.23 20.42 -23.28
C LEU A 63 -21.36 20.25 -24.80
N ILE A 64 -22.25 21.00 -25.45
CA ILE A 64 -22.36 20.99 -26.92
C ILE A 64 -21.05 21.48 -27.54
N PHE A 65 -20.48 22.58 -27.04
CA PHE A 65 -19.19 23.07 -27.51
C PHE A 65 -18.06 22.05 -27.32
N GLU A 66 -18.01 21.37 -26.16
CA GLU A 66 -17.03 20.30 -25.92
C GLU A 66 -17.21 19.13 -26.90
N ILE A 67 -18.45 18.79 -27.28
CA ILE A 67 -18.74 17.74 -28.27
C ILE A 67 -18.29 18.16 -29.67
N GLU A 68 -18.52 19.41 -30.05
CA GLU A 68 -18.04 19.97 -31.32
C GLU A 68 -16.52 19.98 -31.40
N GLU A 69 -15.84 20.36 -30.30
CA GLU A 69 -14.38 20.31 -30.21
C GLU A 69 -13.86 18.86 -30.31
N ALA A 70 -14.54 17.92 -29.65
CA ALA A 70 -14.21 16.50 -29.72
C ALA A 70 -14.36 15.95 -31.15
N GLU A 71 -15.47 16.27 -31.83
CA GLU A 71 -15.71 15.87 -33.21
C GLU A 71 -14.64 16.44 -34.15
N LEU A 72 -14.35 17.74 -34.08
CA LEU A 72 -13.34 18.40 -34.92
C LEU A 72 -11.94 17.81 -34.71
N THR A 73 -11.59 17.51 -33.46
CA THR A 73 -10.30 16.89 -33.11
C THR A 73 -10.21 15.46 -33.63
N LEU A 74 -11.28 14.68 -33.51
CA LEU A 74 -11.27 13.25 -33.86
C LEU A 74 -11.47 12.98 -35.36
N LEU A 75 -12.14 13.88 -36.09
CA LEU A 75 -12.28 13.79 -37.55
C LEU A 75 -11.00 14.21 -38.28
N SER A 76 -10.24 15.16 -37.73
CA SER A 76 -8.94 15.53 -38.29
C SER A 76 -7.86 14.48 -37.93
N PRO A 77 -7.23 13.81 -38.90
CA PRO A 77 -6.25 12.76 -38.61
C PRO A 77 -5.03 13.30 -37.85
N GLU A 78 -4.58 14.51 -38.17
CA GLU A 78 -3.44 15.17 -37.52
C GLU A 78 -3.73 15.50 -36.06
N LEU A 79 -4.89 16.10 -35.79
CA LEU A 79 -5.30 16.47 -34.43
C LEU A 79 -5.58 15.24 -33.58
N ARG A 80 -6.21 14.21 -34.17
CA ARG A 80 -6.50 12.95 -33.50
C ARG A 80 -5.22 12.25 -33.05
N GLU A 81 -4.19 12.21 -33.90
CA GLU A 81 -2.93 11.57 -33.51
C GLU A 81 -2.24 12.26 -32.35
N GLU A 82 -2.22 13.60 -32.35
CA GLU A 82 -1.68 14.37 -31.22
C GLU A 82 -2.51 14.13 -29.94
N TYR A 83 -3.83 14.15 -30.07
CA TYR A 83 -4.74 13.88 -28.96
C TYR A 83 -4.55 12.46 -28.40
N ASP A 84 -4.44 11.45 -29.27
CA ASP A 84 -4.21 10.06 -28.90
C ASP A 84 -2.89 9.86 -28.14
N ARG A 85 -1.84 10.60 -28.53
CA ARG A 85 -0.57 10.61 -27.80
C ARG A 85 -0.78 11.10 -26.36
N GLN A 86 -1.51 12.20 -26.19
CA GLN A 86 -1.77 12.79 -24.88
C GLN A 86 -2.63 11.85 -24.00
N ILE A 87 -3.73 11.33 -24.54
CA ILE A 87 -4.64 10.44 -23.80
C ILE A 87 -3.97 9.14 -23.37
N ARG A 88 -3.09 8.56 -24.19
CA ARG A 88 -2.36 7.34 -23.82
C ARG A 88 -1.53 7.52 -22.55
N LEU A 89 -0.94 8.69 -22.34
CA LEU A 89 -0.17 9.01 -21.14
C LEU A 89 -1.07 9.15 -19.90
N VAL A 90 -2.22 9.82 -20.06
CA VAL A 90 -3.21 10.01 -18.99
C VAL A 90 -3.81 8.67 -18.56
N LEU A 91 -4.22 7.82 -19.51
CA LEU A 91 -4.78 6.50 -19.23
C LEU A 91 -3.77 5.58 -18.53
N LYS A 92 -2.48 5.63 -18.92
CA LYS A 92 -1.42 4.88 -18.24
C LYS A 92 -1.27 5.31 -16.78
N LYS A 93 -1.39 6.61 -16.48
CA LYS A 93 -1.34 7.13 -15.11
C LYS A 93 -2.57 6.73 -14.30
N GLN A 94 -3.76 6.83 -14.88
CA GLN A 94 -5.01 6.42 -14.24
C GLN A 94 -5.01 4.93 -13.92
N LYS A 95 -4.58 4.07 -14.85
CA LYS A 95 -4.46 2.63 -14.64
C LYS A 95 -3.52 2.30 -13.48
N ARG A 96 -2.35 2.95 -13.37
CA ARG A 96 -1.43 2.75 -12.22
C ARG A 96 -2.08 3.14 -10.89
N LYS A 97 -2.86 4.21 -10.84
CA LYS A 97 -3.57 4.65 -9.63
C LYS A 97 -4.67 3.66 -9.22
N GLN A 98 -5.40 3.10 -10.19
CA GLN A 98 -6.42 2.08 -9.95
C GLN A 98 -5.80 0.72 -9.55
N SER A 99 -4.70 0.31 -10.17
CA SER A 99 -3.99 -0.92 -9.81
C SER A 99 -3.35 -0.85 -8.41
N GLY A 100 -3.00 0.33 -7.91
CA GLY A 100 -2.53 0.51 -6.53
C GLY A 100 -3.59 0.26 -5.46
N HIS A 101 -4.88 0.27 -5.82
CA HIS A 101 -5.98 -0.04 -4.90
C HIS A 101 -6.35 -1.53 -4.90
N ASN A 102 -6.04 -2.26 -5.98
CA ASN A 102 -6.18 -3.71 -6.04
C ASN A 102 -4.85 -4.35 -5.61
N LEU A 103 -4.60 -4.36 -4.30
CA LEU A 103 -3.58 -5.22 -3.74
C LEU A 103 -4.07 -6.66 -3.87
N ASP A 104 -3.38 -7.46 -4.69
CA ASP A 104 -3.52 -8.92 -4.66
C ASP A 104 -3.29 -9.37 -3.21
N PRO A 105 -4.24 -10.06 -2.55
CA PRO A 105 -4.04 -10.56 -1.19
C PRO A 105 -2.93 -11.63 -1.10
N ASP A 106 -2.49 -12.15 -2.26
CA ASP A 106 -1.45 -13.18 -2.39
C ASP A 106 -0.10 -12.62 -2.89
N SER A 107 0.04 -11.28 -2.99
CA SER A 107 1.32 -10.67 -3.33
C SER A 107 2.24 -10.68 -2.11
N ASN A 108 3.04 -11.75 -1.96
CA ASN A 108 4.23 -11.82 -1.09
C ASN A 108 5.36 -10.84 -1.49
N ARG A 109 5.05 -9.79 -2.25
CA ARG A 109 5.98 -8.68 -2.50
C ARG A 109 6.12 -7.89 -1.20
N PRO A 110 7.34 -7.65 -0.69
CA PRO A 110 7.52 -6.81 0.48
C PRO A 110 6.92 -5.43 0.19
N ALA A 111 5.85 -5.11 0.90
CA ALA A 111 5.12 -3.85 0.78
C ALA A 111 6.02 -2.71 1.27
N GLY A 112 6.87 -2.16 0.41
CA GLY A 112 7.83 -1.14 0.83
C GLY A 112 8.34 -0.20 -0.26
N GLU A 113 8.50 -0.66 -1.50
CA GLU A 113 9.29 0.11 -2.47
C GLU A 113 8.50 1.16 -3.28
N GLY A 114 7.16 1.19 -3.20
CA GLY A 114 6.34 2.01 -4.14
C GLY A 114 5.40 3.05 -3.52
N SER A 115 5.25 3.13 -2.20
CA SER A 115 4.15 3.87 -1.57
C SER A 115 4.37 5.38 -1.46
N GLY A 116 5.59 5.89 -1.74
CA GLY A 116 5.95 7.30 -1.48
C GLY A 116 5.84 7.69 0.00
N LEU A 117 5.49 6.75 0.87
CA LEU A 117 5.32 6.89 2.31
C LEU A 117 6.68 7.16 2.97
N LEU A 118 7.74 6.59 2.41
CA LEU A 118 9.11 6.81 2.85
C LEU A 118 9.50 8.29 2.72
N TYR A 119 9.13 8.98 1.64
CA TYR A 119 9.37 10.42 1.51
C TYR A 119 8.56 11.25 2.50
N ARG A 120 7.31 10.84 2.80
CA ARG A 120 6.48 11.51 3.82
C ARG A 120 7.06 11.32 5.24
N PHE A 121 7.51 10.11 5.56
CA PHE A 121 8.19 9.83 6.82
C PHE A 121 9.52 10.56 6.93
N VAL A 122 10.33 10.60 5.86
CA VAL A 122 11.58 11.37 5.84
C VAL A 122 11.32 12.86 6.07
N GLY A 123 10.25 13.42 5.49
CA GLY A 123 9.85 14.80 5.76
C GLY A 123 9.49 15.05 7.24
N ILE A 124 8.64 14.20 7.81
CA ILE A 124 8.24 14.29 9.22
C ILE A 124 9.45 14.11 10.14
N MET A 125 10.30 13.12 9.86
CA MET A 125 11.51 12.84 10.63
C MET A 125 12.54 13.96 10.52
N SER A 126 12.68 14.60 9.37
CA SER A 126 13.56 15.77 9.19
C SER A 126 13.12 16.94 10.07
N VAL A 127 11.81 17.20 10.18
CA VAL A 127 11.29 18.29 11.02
C VAL A 127 11.50 17.99 12.50
N ILE A 128 11.24 16.75 12.92
CA ILE A 128 11.47 16.30 14.31
C ILE A 128 12.95 16.37 14.67
N LEU A 129 13.84 15.89 13.80
CA LEU A 129 15.28 15.92 14.02
C LEU A 129 15.82 17.34 14.08
N ALA A 130 15.38 18.23 13.18
CA ALA A 130 15.76 19.64 13.20
C ALA A 130 15.29 20.32 14.49
N GLY A 131 14.03 20.10 14.90
CA GLY A 131 13.50 20.64 16.15
C GLY A 131 14.26 20.14 17.39
N PHE A 132 14.61 18.85 17.42
CA PHE A 132 15.41 18.27 18.50
C PHE A 132 16.83 18.86 18.54
N LEU A 133 17.48 19.02 17.39
CA LEU A 133 18.80 19.64 17.31
C LEU A 133 18.78 21.11 17.76
N ILE A 134 17.72 21.84 17.42
CA ILE A 134 17.52 23.22 17.89
C ILE A 134 17.35 23.25 19.42
N MET A 135 16.48 22.39 19.98
CA MET A 135 16.31 22.28 21.43
C MET A 135 17.62 21.90 22.13
N ALA A 136 18.35 20.91 21.61
CA ALA A 136 19.63 20.48 22.16
C ALA A 136 20.70 21.59 22.08
N TYR A 137 20.71 22.37 20.99
CA TYR A 137 21.61 23.50 20.84
C TYR A 137 21.32 24.61 21.84
N PHE A 138 20.03 24.90 22.10
CA PHE A 138 19.62 25.85 23.14
C PHE A 138 19.93 25.33 24.56
N GLU A 139 19.76 24.04 24.83
CA GLU A 139 20.13 23.44 26.12
C GLU A 139 21.65 23.46 26.32
N TYR A 140 22.43 23.21 25.27
CA TYR A 140 23.90 23.33 25.30
C TYR A 140 24.35 24.76 25.59
N GLN A 141 23.59 25.75 25.11
CA GLN A 141 23.85 27.16 25.41
C GLN A 141 23.37 27.61 26.79
N LYS A 142 22.59 26.83 27.56
CA LYS A 142 22.30 27.18 28.96
C LYS A 142 23.55 26.92 29.81
N PRO A 143 24.29 27.94 30.25
CA PRO A 143 25.38 27.72 31.20
C PRO A 143 24.76 27.23 32.51
N ARG A 144 25.24 26.09 33.01
CA ARG A 144 24.86 25.56 34.33
C ARG A 144 25.05 26.67 35.37
N THR A 145 23.94 27.19 35.91
CA THR A 145 23.92 28.38 36.75
C THR A 145 24.82 28.17 37.97
N GLU A 146 25.68 29.14 38.28
CA GLU A 146 26.67 29.08 39.36
C GLU A 146 26.06 28.75 40.74
N GLU A 147 24.76 28.97 40.93
CA GLU A 147 24.02 28.61 42.15
C GLU A 147 24.00 27.11 42.44
N GLU A 148 23.94 26.26 41.40
CA GLU A 148 23.97 24.80 41.56
C GLU A 148 25.37 24.36 42.04
N LYS A 149 26.43 24.92 41.46
CA LYS A 149 27.80 24.69 41.89
C LYS A 149 28.04 25.20 43.32
N LYS A 150 27.41 26.32 43.69
CA LYS A 150 27.48 26.89 45.04
C LYS A 150 26.76 26.01 46.06
N LYS A 151 25.62 25.40 45.73
CA LYS A 151 24.93 24.41 46.57
C LYS A 151 25.74 23.14 46.77
N LEU A 152 26.45 22.65 45.74
CA LEU A 152 27.38 21.52 45.91
C LEU A 152 28.62 21.86 46.75
N ARG A 153 29.13 23.10 46.67
CA ARG A 153 30.29 23.57 47.46
C ARG A 153 29.93 24.01 48.89
N ALA A 154 28.68 24.36 49.14
CA ALA A 154 28.19 24.80 50.46
C ALA A 154 27.71 23.65 51.36
N GLN A 155 27.90 22.39 50.95
CA GLN A 155 27.71 21.24 51.82
C GLN A 155 28.99 21.07 52.67
N PRO A 156 28.99 21.38 53.97
CA PRO A 156 30.18 21.24 54.79
C PRO A 156 30.54 19.77 54.96
N ILE A 157 31.81 19.47 54.67
CA ILE A 157 32.48 18.23 55.03
C ILE A 157 32.57 18.20 56.55
N ASN A 158 31.78 17.35 57.23
CA ASN A 158 32.24 16.37 58.22
C ASN A 158 31.12 15.94 59.19
N VAL A 159 31.29 14.72 59.72
CA VAL A 159 30.68 14.16 60.93
C VAL A 159 29.23 13.68 60.77
N GLU A 160 29.05 12.40 60.44
CA GLU A 160 28.77 11.38 61.46
C GLU A 160 28.02 10.17 60.89
N LYS A 161 28.55 8.99 61.22
CA LYS A 161 27.87 7.68 61.29
C LYS A 161 27.40 7.11 59.94
N LYS A 162 27.58 5.83 59.66
CA LYS A 162 28.12 4.68 60.40
C LYS A 162 27.93 3.53 59.41
N LEU A 163 29.03 2.87 59.08
CA LEU A 163 29.10 1.41 58.96
C LEU A 163 27.91 0.71 58.27
N SER A 164 28.09 0.29 57.02
CA SER A 164 28.20 -1.15 56.77
C SER A 164 28.95 -1.42 55.47
N ALA A 165 30.08 -2.08 55.67
CA ALA A 165 30.89 -2.68 54.63
C ALA A 165 30.14 -3.88 53.99
N PRO A 166 30.70 -4.45 52.92
CA PRO A 166 30.02 -5.06 51.79
C PRO A 166 29.64 -6.53 52.02
N ALA A 167 28.61 -7.02 51.33
CA ALA A 167 28.50 -8.44 51.03
C ALA A 167 28.57 -8.63 49.50
N LYS A 168 29.78 -8.98 49.08
CA LYS A 168 30.16 -9.49 47.76
C LYS A 168 29.49 -10.87 47.49
N PRO A 169 29.62 -11.39 46.25
CA PRO A 169 28.62 -12.15 45.50
C PRO A 169 28.66 -13.65 45.80
N VAL A 170 27.61 -14.37 45.43
CA VAL A 170 27.69 -15.83 45.24
C VAL A 170 26.99 -16.22 43.94
N VAL A 171 27.84 -16.57 42.97
CA VAL A 171 27.52 -17.41 41.83
C VAL A 171 27.10 -18.78 42.36
N THR A 172 26.03 -19.35 41.82
CA THR A 172 25.86 -20.81 41.85
C THR A 172 25.43 -21.27 40.47
N GLU A 173 26.45 -21.57 39.70
CA GLU A 173 26.45 -22.46 38.55
C GLU A 173 25.68 -23.75 38.89
N LYS A 174 24.50 -23.93 38.29
CA LYS A 174 23.78 -25.21 38.33
C LYS A 174 24.11 -25.97 37.06
N SER A 175 25.18 -26.75 37.17
CA SER A 175 25.57 -27.82 36.29
C SER A 175 24.41 -28.82 36.10
N LYS A 176 24.20 -29.15 34.83
CA LYS A 176 23.33 -30.20 34.30
C LYS A 176 23.68 -31.56 34.92
N PRO A 177 22.74 -32.28 35.56
CA PRO A 177 22.96 -33.67 35.94
C PRO A 177 22.96 -34.60 34.72
N PRO A 178 23.76 -35.69 34.74
CA PRO A 178 23.95 -36.59 33.59
C PRO A 178 22.69 -37.39 33.27
N ALA A 179 22.42 -37.57 31.98
CA ALA A 179 21.36 -38.45 31.51
C ALA A 179 21.62 -39.91 31.94
N PRO A 180 20.64 -40.64 32.49
CA PRO A 180 20.75 -42.08 32.59
C PRO A 180 20.70 -42.68 31.17
N ILE A 181 21.56 -43.65 30.91
CA ILE A 181 21.59 -44.41 29.66
C ILE A 181 20.32 -45.27 29.63
N ALA A 182 19.23 -44.74 29.07
CA ALA A 182 18.02 -45.50 28.80
C ALA A 182 18.35 -46.54 27.72
N LYS A 183 18.17 -47.83 28.02
CA LYS A 183 18.52 -48.93 27.10
C LYS A 183 17.39 -49.28 26.13
N THR A 184 16.23 -48.62 26.22
CA THR A 184 15.07 -48.89 25.35
C THR A 184 14.32 -47.61 24.98
N GLU A 185 13.77 -47.53 23.76
CA GLU A 185 12.97 -46.40 23.28
C GLU A 185 11.73 -46.11 24.15
N ALA A 186 11.18 -47.13 24.80
CA ALA A 186 10.00 -47.00 25.64
C ALA A 186 10.22 -46.14 26.90
N GLU A 187 11.40 -46.23 27.55
CA GLU A 187 11.75 -45.38 28.70
C GLU A 187 12.06 -43.94 28.29
N ALA A 188 12.66 -43.74 27.10
CA ALA A 188 12.95 -42.42 26.57
C ALA A 188 11.66 -41.65 26.23
N ILE A 189 10.68 -42.35 25.63
CA ILE A 189 9.37 -41.77 25.29
C ILE A 189 8.56 -41.44 26.56
N ALA A 190 8.66 -42.26 27.62
CA ALA A 190 8.01 -41.99 28.90
C ALA A 190 8.59 -40.74 29.62
N TRP A 191 9.91 -40.52 29.57
CA TRP A 191 10.54 -39.31 30.11
C TRP A 191 10.13 -38.04 29.34
N ILE A 192 10.05 -38.12 28.01
CA ILE A 192 9.61 -37.01 27.16
C ILE A 192 8.15 -36.63 27.44
N PHE A 193 7.26 -37.60 27.66
CA PHE A 193 5.85 -37.33 27.97
C PHE A 193 5.62 -36.78 29.40
N SER A 194 6.55 -37.01 30.34
CA SER A 194 6.52 -36.37 31.67
C SER A 194 6.82 -34.86 31.61
N GLN A 195 7.46 -34.37 30.56
CA GLN A 195 7.80 -32.95 30.38
C GLN A 195 6.83 -32.20 29.44
N GLY A 196 5.69 -32.83 29.09
CA GLY A 196 4.58 -32.15 28.39
C GLY A 196 4.81 -31.86 26.90
N GLY A 197 5.63 -32.65 26.20
CA GLY A 197 5.91 -32.47 24.76
C GLY A 197 5.04 -33.34 23.84
N LYS A 198 4.50 -32.75 22.76
CA LYS A 198 3.67 -33.42 21.72
C LYS A 198 4.52 -33.64 20.45
N VAL A 199 4.61 -34.87 19.93
CA VAL A 199 5.38 -35.20 18.71
C VAL A 199 4.44 -35.49 17.55
N THR A 200 4.64 -34.84 16.40
CA THR A 200 3.94 -35.09 15.13
C THR A 200 4.88 -35.78 14.14
N PHE A 201 4.49 -36.95 13.63
CA PHE A 201 5.24 -37.68 12.58
C PHE A 201 4.73 -37.30 11.19
N ASN A 202 5.62 -36.85 10.30
CA ASN A 202 5.33 -36.53 8.90
C ASN A 202 5.73 -37.73 8.00
N GLY A 203 4.74 -38.43 7.45
CA GLY A 203 4.95 -39.65 6.66
C GLY A 203 5.17 -39.37 5.17
N GLY A 204 6.43 -39.39 4.72
CA GLY A 204 6.80 -39.48 3.31
C GLY A 204 7.35 -40.88 2.99
N GLY A 205 6.60 -41.69 2.23
CA GLY A 205 6.97 -43.08 1.92
C GLY A 205 6.83 -43.42 0.44
N LYS A 206 7.96 -43.41 -0.26
CA LYS A 206 8.18 -43.99 -1.60
C LYS A 206 8.26 -45.52 -1.47
N GLY A 207 7.60 -46.30 -2.34
CA GLY A 207 7.70 -47.76 -2.29
C GLY A 207 7.11 -48.49 -3.51
N ASN A 208 8.01 -48.91 -4.41
CA ASN A 208 7.78 -49.67 -5.62
C ASN A 208 7.41 -51.14 -5.31
N ARG A 209 6.49 -51.77 -6.05
CA ARG A 209 6.51 -53.24 -6.25
C ARG A 209 5.74 -53.71 -7.49
N THR A 210 6.47 -54.43 -8.32
CA THR A 210 6.10 -55.17 -9.53
C THR A 210 5.21 -56.38 -9.25
N ARG A 211 4.32 -56.74 -10.20
CA ARG A 211 4.14 -58.13 -10.67
C ARG A 211 3.30 -58.21 -11.96
N SER A 212 3.81 -59.04 -12.87
CA SER A 212 3.34 -59.38 -14.21
C SER A 212 2.06 -60.23 -14.25
N ARG A 213 1.37 -60.19 -15.41
CA ARG A 213 0.99 -61.32 -16.31
C ARG A 213 -0.48 -61.35 -16.78
N LEU A 214 -0.60 -61.31 -18.12
CA LEU A 214 -1.34 -62.22 -19.02
C LEU A 214 -2.89 -62.21 -19.09
N THR A 215 -3.36 -61.73 -20.25
CA THR A 215 -4.23 -62.37 -21.28
C THR A 215 -5.64 -62.89 -20.99
N ALA A 216 -6.47 -62.74 -22.04
CA ALA A 216 -7.78 -63.34 -22.35
C ALA A 216 -8.96 -62.68 -21.62
N GLY A 217 -10.00 -62.14 -22.25
CA GLY A 217 -10.64 -62.50 -23.53
C GLY A 217 -11.88 -63.35 -23.22
N ALA A 218 -13.08 -62.77 -23.32
CA ALA A 218 -14.34 -63.41 -23.73
C ALA A 218 -15.56 -62.52 -23.38
N LEU A 219 -16.34 -62.25 -24.44
CA LEU A 219 -17.78 -61.97 -24.53
C LEU A 219 -18.37 -60.78 -23.76
#